data_AF-L7R8R6-F1
#
_entry.id   AF-L7R8R6-F1
#
_cell.length_a   1.000
_cell.length_b   1.000
_cell.length_c   1.000
_cell.angle_alpha   90.00
_cell.angle_beta   90.00
_cell.angle_gamma   90.00
#
_symmetry.space_group_name_H-M   'P 1'
#
loop_
_entity.id
_entity.type
_entity.pdbx_description
1 polymer ?
#
loop_
_entity_poly.entity_id
_entity_poly.type
_entity_poly.pdbx_seq_one_letter_code
_entity_poly.pdbx_strand_id
1 'polypeptide(L)'
;GSAYSTTVEAYVPASGRGIQGATSHHLGQNFSKMFEIVYDDPDTQEKQYVYQNSWGLTTRTIGVMILVHGDDKGLVLPPRVASVQVVVVPCGITASSTADQRKSLMDSCQELVSAMESAGVRVRGDYRDNYSPG
;
A
#
# COMPACT_ATOMS: atom_id res chain seq x y z
N GLY A 1 -17.65 0.81 25.34
CA GLY A 1 -16.61 -0.22 25.57
C GLY A 1 -15.24 0.41 25.80
N SER A 2 -14.84 1.38 24.98
CA SER A 2 -13.65 2.18 25.24
C SER A 2 -13.91 3.36 26.18
N ALA A 3 -12.87 3.83 26.87
CA ALA A 3 -12.88 5.08 27.63
C ALA A 3 -12.79 6.29 26.68
N TYR A 4 -11.91 6.21 25.69
CA TYR A 4 -11.90 7.13 24.54
C TYR A 4 -11.40 6.43 23.28
N SER A 5 -11.65 7.05 22.13
CA SER A 5 -11.16 6.58 20.83
C SER A 5 -10.53 7.73 20.07
N THR A 6 -9.40 7.44 19.43
CA THR A 6 -8.68 8.34 18.52
C THR A 6 -8.75 7.76 17.12
N THR A 7 -8.64 8.62 16.11
CA THR A 7 -8.80 8.21 14.72
C THR A 7 -7.99 9.10 13.78
N VAL A 8 -7.68 8.55 12.60
CA VAL A 8 -7.14 9.30 11.46
C VAL A 8 -8.22 9.37 10.39
N GLU A 9 -8.54 10.59 9.98
CA GLU A 9 -9.57 10.87 8.99
C GLU A 9 -8.92 11.25 7.67
N ALA A 10 -9.44 10.72 6.57
CA ALA A 10 -9.06 11.11 5.21
C ALA A 10 -10.23 11.82 4.52
N TYR A 11 -9.93 12.71 3.58
CA TYR A 11 -10.92 13.40 2.78
C TYR A 11 -10.90 12.86 1.35
N VAL A 12 -12.08 12.60 0.78
CA VAL A 12 -12.26 12.12 -0.60
C VAL A 12 -12.75 13.28 -1.47
N PRO A 13 -11.89 13.89 -2.31
CA PRO A 13 -12.22 15.11 -3.06
C PRO A 13 -13.42 14.95 -4.00
N ALA A 14 -13.49 13.83 -4.73
CA ALA A 14 -14.54 13.60 -5.72
C ALA A 14 -15.95 13.51 -5.13
N SER A 15 -16.09 13.10 -3.86
CA SER A 15 -17.39 12.98 -3.20
C SER A 15 -17.67 14.07 -2.17
N GLY A 16 -16.66 14.85 -1.78
CA GLY A 16 -16.76 15.84 -0.71
C GLY A 16 -16.96 15.25 0.69
N ARG A 17 -16.60 13.97 0.91
CA ARG A 17 -16.86 13.25 2.17
C ARG A 17 -15.58 12.88 2.90
N GLY A 18 -15.68 12.85 4.24
CA GLY A 18 -14.67 12.26 5.11
C GLY A 18 -14.81 10.74 5.20
N ILE A 19 -13.68 10.06 5.45
CA ILE A 19 -13.62 8.62 5.68
C ILE A 19 -12.63 8.30 6.80
N GLN A 20 -13.12 7.56 7.79
CA GLN A 20 -12.28 7.03 8.87
C GLN A 20 -11.29 6.00 8.33
N GLY A 21 -10.00 6.32 8.42
CA GLY A 21 -8.90 5.51 7.89
C GLY A 21 -8.42 4.41 8.83
N ALA A 22 -8.30 4.72 10.12
CA ALA A 22 -7.95 3.77 11.17
C ALA A 22 -8.38 4.29 12.55
N THR A 23 -8.42 3.38 13.53
CA THR A 23 -8.91 3.70 14.87
C THR A 23 -7.99 3.11 15.93
N SER A 24 -7.78 3.88 17.01
CA SER A 24 -7.08 3.42 18.21
C SER A 24 -7.89 3.78 19.45
N HIS A 25 -8.16 2.78 20.27
CA HIS A 25 -9.02 2.85 21.43
C HIS A 25 -8.20 2.73 22.71
N HIS A 26 -8.41 3.68 23.62
CA HIS A 26 -8.06 3.44 25.01
C HIS A 26 -9.25 2.79 25.69
N LEU A 27 -9.09 1.52 26.08
CA LEU A 27 -10.17 0.73 26.68
C LEU A 27 -10.30 0.99 28.18
N GLY A 28 -9.30 1.64 28.78
CA GLY A 28 -9.21 1.77 30.23
C GLY A 28 -9.15 0.39 30.88
N GLN A 29 -9.88 0.23 31.98
CA GLN A 29 -10.05 -1.06 32.66
C GLN A 29 -11.41 -1.72 32.37
N ASN A 30 -12.18 -1.25 31.38
CA ASN A 30 -13.54 -1.73 31.13
C ASN A 30 -13.56 -3.24 30.83
N PHE A 31 -12.64 -3.69 29.97
CA PHE A 31 -12.56 -5.09 29.55
C PHE A 31 -11.84 -5.97 30.56
N SER A 32 -10.80 -5.46 31.23
CA SER A 32 -10.09 -6.20 32.27
C SER A 32 -10.98 -6.48 33.47
N LYS A 33 -11.89 -5.57 33.81
CA LYS A 33 -12.95 -5.84 34.80
C LYS A 33 -13.93 -6.91 34.33
N MET A 34 -14.37 -6.83 33.07
CA MET A 34 -15.34 -7.78 32.51
C MET A 34 -14.80 -9.20 32.38
N PHE A 35 -13.50 -9.36 32.15
CA PHE A 35 -12.83 -10.65 31.94
C PHE A 35 -11.88 -11.04 33.08
N GLU A 36 -11.95 -10.36 34.23
CA GLU A 36 -11.11 -10.61 35.42
C GLU A 36 -9.59 -10.68 35.14
N ILE A 37 -9.11 -9.78 34.28
CA ILE A 37 -7.68 -9.67 33.95
C ILE A 37 -7.00 -8.78 34.99
N VAL A 38 -6.36 -9.41 35.98
CA VAL A 38 -5.75 -8.75 37.14
C VAL A 38 -4.28 -9.15 37.32
N TYR A 39 -3.52 -8.29 38.00
CA TYR A 39 -2.17 -8.58 38.51
C TYR A 39 -2.05 -8.15 39.98
N ASP A 40 -1.11 -8.71 40.72
CA ASP A 40 -0.77 -8.25 42.06
C ASP A 40 0.24 -7.10 41.96
N ASP A 41 -0.11 -5.95 42.52
CA ASP A 41 0.74 -4.76 42.49
C ASP A 41 1.96 -4.94 43.42
N PRO A 42 3.19 -4.73 42.93
CA PRO A 42 4.40 -5.04 43.70
C PRO A 42 4.61 -4.14 44.91
N ASP A 43 4.06 -2.92 44.90
CA ASP A 43 4.25 -1.93 45.96
C ASP A 43 3.16 -2.03 47.04
N THR A 44 1.92 -2.22 46.61
CA THR A 44 0.73 -2.26 47.48
C THR A 44 0.30 -3.67 47.87
N GLN A 45 0.74 -4.70 47.13
CA GLN A 45 0.30 -6.09 47.24
C GLN A 45 -1.21 -6.29 47.01
N GLU A 46 -1.88 -5.32 46.39
CA GLU A 46 -3.31 -5.39 46.05
C GLU A 46 -3.54 -5.87 44.61
N LYS A 47 -4.69 -6.50 44.37
CA LYS A 47 -5.10 -6.87 43.00
C LYS A 47 -5.49 -5.61 42.21
N GLN A 48 -4.81 -5.37 41.10
CA GLN A 48 -5.08 -4.25 40.20
C GLN A 48 -5.52 -4.75 38.82
N TYR A 49 -6.46 -4.04 38.20
CA TYR A 49 -6.91 -4.32 36.83
C TYR A 49 -5.96 -3.68 35.81
N VAL A 50 -5.61 -4.41 34.76
CA VAL A 50 -4.74 -3.88 33.70
C VAL A 50 -5.47 -2.83 32.86
N TYR A 51 -4.75 -1.80 32.44
CA TYR A 51 -5.22 -0.87 31.41
C TYR A 51 -4.98 -1.47 30.03
N GLN A 52 -6.01 -1.43 29.18
CA GLN A 52 -5.96 -2.03 27.85
C GLN A 52 -6.16 -0.99 26.76
N ASN A 53 -5.55 -1.26 25.61
CA ASN A 53 -5.78 -0.54 24.35
C ASN A 53 -6.07 -1.57 23.25
N SER A 54 -6.81 -1.16 22.22
CA SER A 54 -6.93 -1.91 20.97
C SER A 54 -6.88 -0.96 19.79
N TRP A 55 -6.43 -1.42 18.64
CA TRP A 55 -6.28 -0.59 17.45
C TRP A 55 -6.47 -1.44 16.20
N GLY A 56 -6.97 -0.81 15.14
CA GLY A 56 -7.37 -1.49 13.92
C GLY A 56 -7.12 -0.68 12.67
N LEU A 57 -6.56 -1.35 11.67
CA LEU A 57 -6.37 -0.85 10.31
C LEU A 57 -6.73 -2.00 9.36
N THR A 58 -7.47 -1.69 8.29
CA THR A 58 -8.01 -2.70 7.38
C THR A 58 -7.62 -2.41 5.93
N THR A 59 -7.98 -3.31 5.02
CA THR A 59 -7.84 -3.11 3.57
C THR A 59 -8.66 -1.95 3.01
N ARG A 60 -9.47 -1.27 3.84
CA ARG A 60 -10.05 0.04 3.52
C ARG A 60 -9.00 1.03 3.01
N THR A 61 -7.76 0.93 3.49
CA THR A 61 -6.64 1.77 3.02
C THR A 61 -6.40 1.68 1.52
N ILE A 62 -6.62 0.51 0.90
CA ILE A 62 -6.55 0.34 -0.56
C ILE A 62 -7.65 1.13 -1.25
N GLY A 63 -8.89 1.06 -0.74
CA GLY A 63 -10.01 1.85 -1.26
C GLY A 63 -9.78 3.36 -1.13
N VAL A 64 -9.27 3.81 0.01
CA VAL A 64 -8.91 5.23 0.22
C VAL A 64 -7.83 5.67 -0.77
N MET A 65 -6.78 4.88 -0.96
CA MET A 65 -5.73 5.16 -1.95
C MET A 65 -6.31 5.33 -3.36
N ILE A 66 -7.21 4.44 -3.79
CA ILE A 66 -7.88 4.51 -5.10
C ILE A 66 -8.69 5.80 -5.21
N LEU A 67 -9.53 6.09 -4.20
CA LEU A 67 -10.42 7.26 -4.22
C LEU A 67 -9.69 8.61 -4.18
N VAL A 68 -8.48 8.64 -3.60
CA VAL A 68 -7.71 9.88 -3.43
C VAL A 68 -6.76 10.13 -4.59
N HIS A 69 -6.12 9.08 -5.12
CA HIS A 69 -5.09 9.23 -6.15
C HIS A 69 -5.56 8.91 -7.57
N GLY A 70 -6.66 8.16 -7.73
CA GLY A 70 -7.20 7.85 -9.05
C GLY A 70 -7.58 9.09 -9.85
N ASP A 71 -7.42 9.01 -11.16
CA ASP A 71 -7.74 10.08 -12.11
C ASP A 71 -8.64 9.55 -13.26
N ASP A 72 -8.94 10.40 -14.24
CA ASP A 72 -9.79 10.04 -15.38
C ASP A 72 -9.17 8.96 -16.30
N LYS A 73 -7.87 8.66 -16.15
CA LYS A 73 -7.17 7.58 -16.88
C LYS A 73 -7.15 6.27 -16.07
N GLY A 74 -7.50 6.31 -14.78
CA GLY A 74 -7.68 5.14 -13.93
C GLY A 74 -6.83 5.18 -12.66
N LEU A 75 -6.19 4.05 -12.35
CA LEU A 75 -5.47 3.86 -11.09
C LEU A 75 -4.09 4.54 -11.11
N VAL A 76 -3.85 5.38 -10.11
CA VAL A 76 -2.51 5.94 -9.82
C VAL A 76 -1.99 5.33 -8.52
N LEU A 77 -1.02 4.42 -8.63
CA LEU A 77 -0.42 3.75 -7.47
C LEU A 77 0.69 4.61 -6.85
N PRO A 78 0.67 4.88 -5.53
CA PRO A 78 1.79 5.52 -4.86
C PRO A 78 3.07 4.65 -4.99
N PRO A 79 4.23 5.22 -5.40
CA PRO A 79 5.41 4.43 -5.77
C PRO A 79 5.96 3.50 -4.67
N ARG A 80 5.69 3.77 -3.40
CA ARG A 80 6.15 2.93 -2.28
C ARG A 80 5.37 1.63 -2.12
N VAL A 81 4.14 1.56 -2.63
CA VAL A 81 3.25 0.38 -2.52
C VAL A 81 2.93 -0.25 -3.88
N ALA A 82 3.33 0.37 -4.98
CA ALA A 82 3.19 -0.21 -6.31
C ALA A 82 4.01 -1.51 -6.45
N SER A 83 3.38 -2.63 -6.84
CA SER A 83 4.10 -3.90 -7.04
C SER A 83 5.12 -3.81 -8.18
N VAL A 84 4.77 -3.08 -9.24
CA VAL A 84 5.64 -2.66 -10.33
C VAL A 84 5.67 -1.13 -10.33
N GLN A 85 6.86 -0.56 -10.16
CA GLN A 85 7.07 0.90 -10.18
C GLN A 85 7.32 1.41 -11.60
N VAL A 86 8.04 0.63 -12.42
CA VAL A 86 8.40 0.98 -13.79
C VAL A 86 8.09 -0.19 -14.71
N VAL A 87 7.46 0.07 -15.85
CA VAL A 87 7.31 -0.90 -16.94
C VAL A 87 8.12 -0.43 -18.13
N VAL A 88 9.00 -1.27 -18.64
CA VAL A 88 9.77 -1.01 -19.87
C VAL A 88 9.08 -1.71 -21.02
N VAL A 89 8.61 -0.94 -22.00
CA VAL A 89 7.92 -1.44 -23.20
C VAL A 89 8.77 -1.07 -24.43
N PRO A 90 9.21 -2.04 -25.26
CA PRO A 90 9.93 -1.73 -26.50
C PRO A 90 8.97 -1.10 -27.52
N CYS A 91 9.40 0.00 -28.13
CA CYS A 91 8.61 0.75 -29.11
C CYS A 91 9.34 0.86 -30.46
N GLY A 92 8.60 1.14 -31.53
CA GLY A 92 9.20 1.44 -32.85
C GLY A 92 9.62 0.22 -33.67
N ILE A 93 9.19 -0.98 -33.28
CA ILE A 93 9.35 -2.20 -34.10
C ILE A 93 8.31 -2.16 -35.23
N THR A 94 8.79 -2.14 -36.48
CA THR A 94 7.94 -2.11 -37.69
C THR A 94 8.13 -3.39 -38.51
N ALA A 95 7.33 -3.59 -39.57
CA ALA A 95 7.55 -4.69 -40.52
C ALA A 95 8.93 -4.62 -41.22
N SER A 96 9.51 -3.42 -41.35
CA SER A 96 10.81 -3.22 -41.98
C SER A 96 12.00 -3.36 -41.02
N SER A 97 11.76 -3.50 -39.71
CA SER A 97 12.84 -3.71 -38.74
C SER A 97 13.53 -5.06 -38.98
N THR A 98 14.84 -5.01 -39.21
CA THR A 98 15.71 -6.19 -39.35
C THR A 98 15.79 -6.98 -38.05
N ALA A 99 16.21 -8.24 -38.13
CA ALA A 99 16.41 -9.09 -36.96
C ALA A 99 17.43 -8.47 -35.98
N ASP A 100 18.52 -7.90 -36.49
CA ASP A 100 19.55 -7.27 -35.67
C ASP A 100 19.05 -6.01 -34.95
N GLN A 101 18.23 -5.19 -35.62
CA GLN A 101 17.60 -4.03 -34.99
C GLN A 101 16.64 -4.44 -33.87
N ARG A 102 15.82 -5.47 -34.10
CA ARG A 102 14.91 -6.00 -33.08
C ARG A 102 15.69 -6.53 -31.88
N LYS A 103 16.74 -7.31 -32.13
CA LYS A 103 17.59 -7.88 -31.08
C LYS A 103 18.27 -6.77 -30.27
N SER A 104 18.90 -5.81 -30.94
CA SER A 104 19.58 -4.68 -30.30
C SER A 104 18.65 -3.87 -29.39
N LEU A 105 17.41 -3.61 -29.83
CA LEU A 105 16.40 -2.94 -29.01
C LEU A 105 16.02 -3.76 -27.76
N MET A 106 15.78 -5.07 -27.93
CA MET A 106 15.42 -5.95 -26.81
C MET A 106 16.55 -6.07 -25.80
N ASP A 107 17.80 -6.26 -26.28
CA ASP A 107 19.00 -6.32 -25.45
C ASP A 107 19.14 -5.01 -24.63
N SER A 108 18.97 -3.85 -25.27
CA SER A 108 19.01 -2.54 -24.60
C SER A 108 17.91 -2.39 -23.53
N CYS A 109 16.69 -2.86 -23.80
CA CYS A 109 15.61 -2.84 -22.81
C CYS A 109 15.93 -3.75 -21.62
N GLN A 110 16.52 -4.92 -21.85
CA GLN A 110 16.90 -5.86 -20.79
C GLN A 110 18.05 -5.33 -19.92
N GLU A 111 19.02 -4.65 -20.53
CA GLU A 111 20.09 -3.93 -19.83
C GLU A 111 19.50 -2.84 -18.93
N LEU A 112 18.55 -2.04 -19.43
CA LEU A 112 17.88 -0.99 -18.65
C LEU A 112 17.13 -1.57 -17.45
N VAL A 113 16.36 -2.64 -17.64
CA VAL A 113 15.68 -3.36 -16.55
C VAL A 113 16.70 -3.80 -15.50
N SER A 114 17.78 -4.47 -15.92
CA SER A 114 18.81 -4.98 -15.01
C SER A 114 19.50 -3.87 -14.20
N ALA A 115 19.77 -2.73 -14.84
CA ALA A 115 20.36 -1.56 -14.18
C ALA A 115 19.41 -0.96 -13.13
N MET A 116 18.11 -0.87 -13.43
CA MET A 116 17.10 -0.38 -12.49
C MET A 116 16.86 -1.34 -11.31
N GLU A 117 16.81 -2.65 -11.57
CA GLU A 117 16.71 -3.66 -10.51
C GLU A 117 17.91 -3.60 -9.58
N SER A 118 19.13 -3.44 -10.13
CA SER A 118 20.36 -3.28 -9.36
C SER A 118 20.36 -2.01 -8.49
N ALA A 119 19.62 -0.99 -8.90
CA ALA A 119 19.39 0.23 -8.12
C ALA A 119 18.24 0.11 -7.09
N GLY A 120 17.60 -1.06 -6.98
CA GLY A 120 16.51 -1.33 -6.03
C GLY A 120 15.11 -0.91 -6.51
N VAL A 121 14.95 -0.62 -7.80
CA VAL A 121 13.64 -0.29 -8.39
C VAL A 121 12.89 -1.57 -8.77
N ARG A 122 11.60 -1.64 -8.43
CA ARG A 122 10.71 -2.73 -8.88
C ARG A 122 10.28 -2.48 -10.32
N VAL A 123 11.08 -2.94 -11.28
CA VAL A 123 10.85 -2.76 -12.71
C VAL A 123 10.41 -4.07 -13.36
N ARG A 124 9.66 -3.99 -14.48
CA ARG A 124 9.30 -5.15 -15.31
C ARG A 124 9.43 -4.79 -16.79
N GLY A 125 10.11 -5.61 -17.57
CA GLY A 125 10.04 -5.56 -19.04
C GLY A 125 8.78 -6.24 -19.56
N ASP A 126 8.06 -5.59 -20.47
CA ASP A 126 6.94 -6.19 -21.21
C ASP A 126 7.34 -6.42 -22.67
N TYR A 127 7.70 -7.68 -22.98
CA TYR A 127 8.22 -8.08 -24.29
C TYR A 127 7.21 -8.90 -25.11
N ARG A 128 5.92 -8.84 -24.74
CA ARG A 128 4.85 -9.50 -25.49
C ARG A 128 4.70 -8.83 -26.86
N ASP A 129 4.86 -9.61 -27.92
CA ASP A 129 4.82 -9.14 -29.31
C ASP A 129 3.45 -9.32 -29.98
N ASN A 130 2.53 -10.00 -29.30
CA ASN A 130 1.17 -10.24 -29.75
C ASN A 130 0.21 -9.06 -29.45
N TYR A 131 0.73 -7.96 -28.90
CA TYR A 131 0.00 -6.72 -28.65
C TYR A 131 0.78 -5.51 -29.20
N SER A 132 0.06 -4.47 -29.62
CA SER A 132 0.70 -3.18 -29.89
C SER A 132 1.23 -2.56 -28.59
N PRO A 133 2.27 -1.70 -28.66
CA PRO A 133 2.78 -0.99 -27.48
C PRO A 133 1.79 -0.01 -26.83
N GLY A 134 0.80 0.47 -27.59
CA GLY A 134 -0.26 1.37 -27.12
C GLY A 134 -1.61 0.68 -27.04
#